data_AF-A0AAU6MVM5-F1
#
_entry.id   AF-A0AAU6MVM5-F1
#
_cell.length_a   1.000
_cell.length_b   1.000
_cell.length_c   1.000
_cell.angle_alpha   90.00
_cell.angle_beta   90.00
_cell.angle_gamma   90.00
#
_symmetry.space_group_name_H-M   'P 1'
#
loop_
_entity.id
_entity.type
_entity.pdbx_description
1 polymer ?
#
loop_
_entity_poly.entity_id
_entity_poly.type
_entity_poly.pdbx_seq_one_letter_code
_entity_poly.pdbx_strand_id
1 'polypeptide(L)'
;MGFYDLRCAVTGISLRGTDAVAVGLMATEGGYRPVTLGITGCYNRLGSIDCIEEDLNTDLVFAYFSRSARSGDFILDTEYADAYGDPPQDIEALLSYFERNVSDSSEECPAATLSGRRVFSALVARPAWNALADAFAPADGTPEAWCGEVFGDAPEPEEMYRGRRAELVPHIRALTAVNRFLGARGTGWNLPDDDEIGSQHFGSEMREFLDGARARLQDVPSALGALDVYAEEVDELLEDN
;
A
#
# COMPACT_ATOMS: atom_id res chain seq x y z
N MET A 1 20.08 0.99 11.05
CA MET A 1 19.06 1.95 10.57
C MET A 1 18.14 2.26 11.73
N GLY A 2 17.75 3.51 11.93
CA GLY A 2 16.73 3.87 12.92
C GLY A 2 15.33 3.58 12.40
N PHE A 3 14.34 3.45 13.28
CA PHE A 3 12.94 3.41 12.89
C PHE A 3 12.49 4.77 12.34
N TYR A 4 11.55 4.72 11.41
CA TYR A 4 10.81 5.88 10.93
C TYR A 4 9.37 5.50 10.61
N ASP A 5 8.48 6.47 10.66
CA ASP A 5 7.04 6.26 10.55
C ASP A 5 6.51 6.92 9.28
N LEU A 6 5.57 6.25 8.58
CA LEU A 6 4.91 6.80 7.41
C LEU A 6 3.47 7.19 7.73
N ARG A 7 2.91 8.05 6.87
CA ARG A 7 1.49 8.39 6.90
C ARG A 7 0.71 7.42 6.02
N CYS A 8 -0.50 7.07 6.46
CA CYS A 8 -1.45 6.30 5.67
C CYS A 8 -1.79 7.04 4.37
N ALA A 9 -1.59 6.39 3.21
CA ALA A 9 -1.77 6.99 1.89
C ALA A 9 -3.21 7.50 1.63
N VAL A 10 -4.19 7.02 2.38
CA VAL A 10 -5.62 7.35 2.20
C VAL A 10 -6.11 8.37 3.23
N THR A 11 -5.80 8.14 4.51
CA THR A 11 -6.31 8.96 5.62
C THR A 11 -5.31 9.99 6.12
N GLY A 12 -4.02 9.81 5.85
CA GLY A 12 -2.95 10.71 6.28
C GLY A 12 -2.60 10.63 7.76
N ILE A 13 -3.17 9.68 8.51
CA ILE A 13 -2.80 9.40 9.91
C ILE A 13 -1.45 8.69 9.97
N SER A 14 -0.78 8.75 11.11
CA SER A 14 0.45 7.97 11.33
C SER A 14 0.17 6.46 11.29
N LEU A 15 1.05 5.68 10.69
CA LEU A 15 0.99 4.21 10.74
C LEU A 15 1.66 3.65 12.00
N ARG A 16 2.30 4.48 12.82
CA ARG A 16 2.93 4.05 14.07
C ARG A 16 1.88 3.43 15.00
N GLY A 17 2.08 2.15 15.34
CA GLY A 17 1.25 1.44 16.32
C GLY A 17 -0.01 0.78 15.76
N THR A 18 -0.21 0.75 14.44
CA THR A 18 -1.33 0.05 13.80
C THR A 18 -0.84 -0.84 12.67
N ASP A 19 -1.58 -1.91 12.40
CA ASP A 19 -1.33 -2.76 11.24
C ASP A 19 -1.64 -2.01 9.94
N ALA A 20 -1.07 -2.50 8.82
CA ALA A 20 -1.25 -1.85 7.53
C ALA A 20 -1.55 -2.85 6.41
N VAL A 21 -2.09 -2.29 5.33
CA VAL A 21 -2.26 -2.95 4.04
C VAL A 21 -1.35 -2.26 3.03
N ALA A 22 -0.42 -3.01 2.46
CA ALA A 22 0.46 -2.57 1.39
C ALA A 22 -0.18 -2.79 0.01
N VAL A 23 -0.06 -1.80 -0.86
CA VAL A 23 -0.47 -1.87 -2.26
C VAL A 23 0.71 -1.44 -3.12
N GLY A 24 1.14 -2.30 -4.03
CA GLY A 24 2.12 -1.95 -5.04
C GLY A 24 1.51 -0.95 -6.02
N LEU A 25 2.21 0.14 -6.30
CA LEU A 25 1.78 1.19 -7.22
C LEU A 25 2.79 1.38 -8.36
N MET A 26 2.30 1.79 -9.53
CA MET A 26 3.13 2.27 -10.63
C MET A 26 2.70 3.68 -11.06
N ALA A 27 3.67 4.49 -11.47
CA ALA A 27 3.41 5.81 -12.01
C ALA A 27 2.69 5.74 -13.37
N THR A 28 1.78 6.69 -13.59
CA THR A 28 1.01 6.92 -14.81
C THR A 28 1.00 8.42 -15.11
N GLU A 29 0.56 8.85 -16.30
CA GLU A 29 0.48 10.27 -16.66
C GLU A 29 -0.39 11.11 -15.69
N GLY A 30 -1.33 10.49 -14.98
CA GLY A 30 -2.26 11.14 -14.06
C GLY A 30 -2.01 10.90 -12.57
N GLY A 31 -0.84 10.38 -12.20
CA GLY A 31 -0.51 9.99 -10.81
C GLY A 31 -0.22 8.50 -10.69
N TYR A 32 -0.58 7.88 -9.58
CA TYR A 32 -0.27 6.46 -9.34
C TYR A 32 -1.48 5.54 -9.54
N ARG A 33 -1.20 4.31 -10.00
CA ARG A 33 -2.20 3.26 -10.13
C ARG A 33 -1.73 1.97 -9.45
N PRO A 34 -2.63 1.22 -8.79
CA PRO A 34 -2.29 -0.10 -8.27
C PRO A 34 -1.76 -1.05 -9.34
N VAL A 35 -0.80 -1.88 -8.95
CA VAL A 35 -0.32 -3.04 -9.71
C VAL A 35 -0.51 -4.36 -8.94
N THR A 36 -0.71 -4.29 -7.62
CA THR A 36 -1.10 -5.44 -6.80
C THR A 36 -2.45 -5.19 -6.14
N LEU A 37 -3.10 -6.27 -5.70
CA LEU A 37 -4.13 -6.20 -4.66
C LEU A 37 -3.48 -5.90 -3.29
N GLY A 38 -4.30 -5.51 -2.32
CA GLY A 38 -3.83 -5.23 -0.95
C GLY A 38 -3.24 -6.47 -0.26
N ILE A 39 -2.08 -6.30 0.36
CA ILE A 39 -1.36 -7.30 1.16
C ILE A 39 -1.34 -6.83 2.60
N THR A 40 -1.76 -7.68 3.53
CA THR A 40 -2.00 -7.30 4.91
C THR A 40 -0.87 -7.79 5.81
N GLY A 41 -0.42 -6.94 6.75
CA GLY A 41 0.61 -7.27 7.72
C GLY A 41 0.75 -6.21 8.82
N CYS A 42 1.78 -6.35 9.64
CA CYS A 42 2.12 -5.41 10.70
C CYS A 42 3.04 -4.31 10.16
N TYR A 43 2.80 -3.04 10.51
CA TYR A 43 3.69 -1.96 10.09
C TYR A 43 5.06 -2.09 10.79
N ASN A 44 6.12 -2.26 10.01
CA ASN A 44 7.44 -2.63 10.54
C ASN A 44 8.29 -1.44 11.02
N ARG A 45 7.75 -0.22 10.95
CA ARG A 45 8.44 1.04 11.28
C ARG A 45 9.71 1.30 10.46
N LEU A 46 9.74 0.74 9.25
CA LEU A 46 10.77 0.93 8.23
C LEU A 46 10.11 1.17 6.86
N GLY A 47 8.92 1.79 6.84
CA GLY A 47 8.21 2.13 5.61
C GLY A 47 7.52 0.97 4.89
N SER A 48 7.51 -0.24 5.46
CA SER A 48 6.90 -1.43 4.87
C SER A 48 6.06 -2.21 5.90
N ILE A 49 5.68 -3.43 5.55
CA ILE A 49 4.99 -4.37 6.43
C ILE A 49 5.82 -5.65 6.62
N ASP A 50 5.66 -6.27 7.79
CA ASP A 50 6.14 -7.61 8.13
C ASP A 50 4.99 -8.46 8.71
N CYS A 51 5.28 -9.67 9.16
CA CYS A 51 4.29 -10.58 9.75
C CYS A 51 3.08 -10.78 8.81
N ILE A 52 3.38 -10.98 7.52
CA ILE A 52 2.39 -10.96 6.44
C ILE A 52 1.35 -12.06 6.63
N GLU A 53 0.08 -11.70 6.46
CA GLU A 53 -1.02 -12.66 6.35
C GLU A 53 -0.97 -13.34 4.98
N GLU A 54 -0.20 -14.42 4.89
CA GLU A 54 -0.01 -15.15 3.63
C GLU A 54 -1.31 -15.80 3.13
N ASP A 55 -1.60 -15.57 1.86
CA ASP A 55 -2.76 -16.09 1.15
C ASP A 55 -2.48 -16.28 -0.36
N LEU A 56 -3.54 -16.57 -1.13
CA LEU A 56 -3.41 -16.74 -2.57
C LEU A 56 -2.92 -15.46 -3.28
N ASN A 57 -3.30 -14.27 -2.81
CA ASN A 57 -2.83 -13.02 -3.42
C ASN A 57 -1.33 -12.85 -3.21
N THR A 58 -0.83 -13.05 -1.98
CA THR A 58 0.61 -12.93 -1.70
C THR A 58 1.43 -13.92 -2.53
N ASP A 59 0.95 -15.15 -2.66
CA ASP A 59 1.56 -16.18 -3.51
C ASP A 59 1.67 -15.74 -4.98
N LEU A 60 0.58 -15.20 -5.53
CA LEU A 60 0.54 -14.79 -6.94
C LEU A 60 1.42 -13.56 -7.20
N VAL A 61 1.42 -12.59 -6.29
CA VAL A 61 2.29 -11.42 -6.37
C VAL A 61 3.75 -11.84 -6.34
N PHE A 62 4.16 -12.61 -5.34
CA PHE A 62 5.54 -13.07 -5.22
C PHE A 62 5.96 -13.91 -6.43
N ALA A 63 5.13 -14.88 -6.84
CA ALA A 63 5.42 -15.73 -8.00
C ALA A 63 5.58 -14.94 -9.30
N TYR A 64 4.79 -13.89 -9.51
CA TYR A 64 4.90 -13.00 -10.67
C TYR A 64 6.23 -12.23 -10.65
N PHE A 65 6.52 -11.50 -9.57
CA PHE A 65 7.73 -10.67 -9.50
C PHE A 65 9.01 -11.51 -9.50
N SER A 66 9.04 -12.67 -8.83
CA SER A 66 10.18 -13.59 -8.93
C SER A 66 10.36 -14.16 -10.34
N ARG A 67 9.27 -14.40 -11.08
CA ARG A 67 9.36 -14.82 -12.50
C ARG A 67 9.91 -13.71 -13.36
N SER A 68 9.40 -12.49 -13.20
CA SER A 68 9.84 -11.30 -13.94
C SER A 68 11.31 -10.96 -13.62
N ALA A 69 11.78 -11.18 -12.40
CA ALA A 69 13.20 -11.02 -12.05
C ALA A 69 14.07 -12.00 -12.83
N ARG A 70 13.66 -13.27 -12.88
CA ARG A 70 14.38 -14.31 -13.62
C ARG A 70 14.36 -14.11 -15.14
N SER A 71 13.32 -13.47 -15.70
CA SER A 71 13.27 -13.13 -17.12
C SER A 71 14.02 -11.84 -17.47
N GLY A 72 14.36 -11.02 -16.47
CA GLY A 72 15.01 -9.71 -16.65
C GLY A 72 14.04 -8.56 -16.85
N ASP A 73 12.74 -8.79 -16.74
CA ASP A 73 11.70 -7.75 -16.85
C ASP A 73 11.50 -6.99 -15.54
N PHE A 74 11.92 -7.56 -14.40
CA PHE A 74 11.96 -6.90 -13.10
C PHE A 74 13.42 -6.74 -12.66
N ILE A 75 13.93 -5.51 -12.70
CA ILE A 75 15.31 -5.17 -12.38
C ILE A 75 15.35 -4.60 -10.97
N LEU A 76 16.23 -5.17 -10.14
CA LEU A 76 16.45 -4.80 -8.75
C LEU A 76 17.82 -4.14 -8.63
N ASP A 77 17.91 -3.14 -7.77
CA ASP A 77 19.21 -2.57 -7.43
C ASP A 77 19.99 -3.54 -6.54
N THR A 78 21.17 -3.92 -7.03
CA THR A 78 22.09 -4.83 -6.35
C THR A 78 22.63 -4.25 -5.04
N GLU A 79 22.58 -2.93 -4.82
CA GLU A 79 22.97 -2.33 -3.54
C GLU A 79 22.13 -2.84 -2.36
N TYR A 80 20.88 -3.25 -2.61
CA TYR A 80 20.01 -3.80 -1.58
C TYR A 80 19.99 -5.34 -1.51
N ALA A 81 20.75 -6.03 -2.38
CA ALA A 81 20.72 -7.49 -2.49
C ALA A 81 21.20 -8.20 -1.22
N ASP A 82 22.15 -7.64 -0.48
CA ASP A 82 22.60 -8.23 0.79
C ASP A 82 21.51 -8.19 1.87
N ALA A 83 20.59 -7.22 1.80
CA ALA A 83 19.51 -7.05 2.77
C ALA A 83 18.25 -7.84 2.39
N TYR A 84 17.90 -7.89 1.11
CA TYR A 84 16.61 -8.40 0.63
C TYR A 84 16.74 -9.60 -0.34
N GLY A 85 17.94 -9.87 -0.84
CA GLY A 85 18.21 -10.90 -1.84
C GLY A 85 17.99 -10.43 -3.28
N ASP A 86 18.72 -11.03 -4.21
CA ASP A 86 18.56 -10.83 -5.66
C ASP A 86 18.52 -12.19 -6.38
N PRO A 87 17.31 -12.70 -6.74
CA PRO A 87 15.99 -12.12 -6.49
C PRO A 87 15.56 -12.19 -5.01
N PRO A 88 14.51 -11.45 -4.60
CA PRO A 88 13.97 -11.50 -3.24
C PRO A 88 13.52 -12.91 -2.86
N GLN A 89 13.76 -13.28 -1.60
CA GLN A 89 13.52 -14.63 -1.09
C GLN A 89 12.07 -14.89 -0.67
N ASP A 90 11.35 -13.83 -0.31
CA ASP A 90 9.96 -13.86 0.13
C ASP A 90 9.23 -12.54 -0.21
N ILE A 91 7.95 -12.47 0.15
CA ILE A 91 7.10 -11.31 -0.11
C ILE A 91 7.55 -10.07 0.69
N GLU A 92 8.06 -10.22 1.91
CA GLU A 92 8.54 -9.11 2.74
C GLU A 92 9.77 -8.43 2.13
N ALA A 93 10.72 -9.23 1.63
CA ALA A 93 11.86 -8.77 0.88
C ALA A 93 11.44 -8.05 -0.42
N LEU A 94 10.45 -8.58 -1.14
CA LEU A 94 9.91 -7.92 -2.32
C LEU A 94 9.29 -6.55 -1.98
N LEU A 95 8.47 -6.48 -0.93
CA LEU A 95 7.85 -5.22 -0.51
C LEU A 95 8.88 -4.19 -0.03
N SER A 96 9.99 -4.66 0.55
CA SER A 96 11.11 -3.80 0.95
C SER A 96 11.76 -3.10 -0.25
N TYR A 97 11.88 -3.79 -1.40
CA TYR A 97 12.32 -3.14 -2.64
C TYR A 97 11.35 -2.06 -3.14
N PHE A 98 10.04 -2.27 -3.00
CA PHE A 98 9.04 -1.26 -3.35
C PHE A 98 9.06 -0.06 -2.40
N GLU A 99 9.30 -0.31 -1.13
CA GLU A 99 9.50 0.72 -0.11
C GLU A 99 10.73 1.58 -0.42
N ARG A 100 11.85 1.00 -0.85
CA ARG A 100 13.04 1.79 -1.24
C ARG A 100 12.79 2.72 -2.42
N ASN A 101 11.82 2.43 -3.28
CA ASN A 101 11.35 3.38 -4.29
C ASN A 101 10.63 4.60 -3.69
N VAL A 102 10.15 4.52 -2.46
CA VAL A 102 9.55 5.64 -1.74
C VAL A 102 10.61 6.43 -0.99
N SER A 103 11.52 5.77 -0.25
CA SER A 103 12.33 6.48 0.77
C SER A 103 13.75 6.84 0.39
N ASP A 104 14.40 6.08 -0.49
CA ASP A 104 15.88 6.05 -0.52
C ASP A 104 16.47 5.86 -1.93
N SER A 105 15.63 5.87 -2.96
CA SER A 105 16.07 5.73 -4.35
C SER A 105 15.52 6.84 -5.24
N SER A 106 16.19 7.09 -6.36
CA SER A 106 15.85 8.17 -7.29
C SER A 106 15.32 7.65 -8.62
N GLU A 107 14.94 8.56 -9.52
CA GLU A 107 14.60 8.19 -10.89
C GLU A 107 15.80 7.61 -11.66
N GLU A 108 17.02 8.10 -11.38
CA GLU A 108 18.26 7.65 -12.01
C GLU A 108 18.74 6.30 -11.47
N CYS A 109 18.54 6.05 -10.18
CA CYS A 109 18.95 4.83 -9.50
C CYS A 109 17.74 4.23 -8.74
N PRO A 110 16.76 3.64 -9.44
CA PRO A 110 15.58 3.09 -8.81
C PRO A 110 15.88 1.74 -8.14
N ALA A 111 15.34 1.52 -6.93
CA ALA A 111 15.53 0.27 -6.20
C ALA A 111 14.89 -0.95 -6.91
N ALA A 112 13.77 -0.73 -7.59
CA ALA A 112 13.04 -1.78 -8.29
C ALA A 112 12.28 -1.22 -9.50
N THR A 113 12.47 -1.81 -10.68
CA THR A 113 11.73 -1.44 -11.89
C THR A 113 11.15 -2.65 -12.59
N LEU A 114 9.87 -2.57 -12.93
CA LEU A 114 9.16 -3.56 -13.72
C LEU A 114 8.89 -2.99 -15.11
N SER A 115 9.42 -3.64 -16.14
CA SER A 115 9.39 -3.15 -17.53
C SER A 115 9.87 -1.70 -17.65
N GLY A 116 10.93 -1.35 -16.91
CA GLY A 116 11.51 0.00 -16.88
C GLY A 116 10.72 1.04 -16.08
N ARG A 117 9.66 0.65 -15.36
CA ARG A 117 8.87 1.56 -14.50
C ARG A 117 9.05 1.22 -13.04
N ARG A 118 9.23 2.24 -12.19
CA ARG A 118 9.34 2.06 -10.75
C ARG A 118 8.05 1.47 -10.16
N VAL A 119 8.22 0.56 -9.20
CA VAL A 119 7.12 -0.01 -8.42
C VAL A 119 7.27 0.45 -6.98
N PHE A 120 6.28 1.17 -6.48
CA PHE A 120 6.28 1.80 -5.15
C PHE A 120 5.37 1.04 -4.19
N SER A 121 5.58 1.21 -2.89
CA SER A 121 4.66 0.71 -1.86
C SER A 121 3.83 1.85 -1.30
N ALA A 122 2.50 1.74 -1.36
CA ALA A 122 1.60 2.59 -0.59
C ALA A 122 1.00 1.80 0.58
N LEU A 123 1.03 2.40 1.76
CA LEU A 123 0.52 1.79 2.99
C LEU A 123 -0.78 2.44 3.43
N VAL A 124 -1.76 1.62 3.81
CA VAL A 124 -3.05 2.06 4.34
C VAL A 124 -3.25 1.45 5.72
N ALA A 125 -3.58 2.26 6.73
CA ALA A 125 -3.90 1.75 8.06
C ALA A 125 -5.03 0.72 7.97
N ARG A 126 -4.87 -0.44 8.60
CA ARG A 126 -5.82 -1.56 8.50
C ARG A 126 -7.25 -1.16 8.91
N PRO A 127 -7.49 -0.41 10.00
CA PRO A 127 -8.85 0.03 10.35
C PRO A 127 -9.51 0.84 9.22
N ALA A 128 -8.74 1.74 8.58
CA ALA A 128 -9.22 2.55 7.48
C ALA A 128 -9.49 1.72 6.22
N TRP A 129 -8.58 0.80 5.87
CA TRP A 129 -8.76 -0.11 4.75
C TRP A 129 -10.07 -0.90 4.88
N ASN A 130 -10.29 -1.54 6.04
CA ASN A 130 -11.46 -2.39 6.28
C ASN A 130 -12.77 -1.58 6.22
N ALA A 131 -12.81 -0.42 6.89
CA ALA A 131 -14.01 0.41 6.90
C ALA A 131 -14.38 0.95 5.51
N LEU A 132 -13.38 1.29 4.70
CA LEU A 132 -13.62 1.72 3.32
C LEU A 132 -14.00 0.55 2.42
N ALA A 133 -13.34 -0.61 2.58
CA ALA A 133 -13.66 -1.84 1.87
C ALA A 133 -15.13 -2.23 2.05
N ASP A 134 -15.66 -2.10 3.26
CA ASP A 134 -17.06 -2.39 3.57
C ASP A 134 -18.01 -1.31 3.04
N ALA A 135 -17.70 -0.02 3.27
CA ALA A 135 -18.60 1.08 2.95
C ALA A 135 -18.73 1.38 1.46
N PHE A 136 -17.68 1.13 0.68
CA PHE A 136 -17.62 1.45 -0.76
C PHE A 136 -17.58 0.19 -1.64
N ALA A 137 -17.85 -0.99 -1.06
CA ALA A 137 -17.87 -2.25 -1.78
C ALA A 137 -18.78 -2.18 -3.01
N PRO A 138 -18.34 -2.68 -4.18
CA PRO A 138 -19.21 -2.75 -5.34
C PRO A 138 -20.43 -3.64 -5.07
N ALA A 139 -21.64 -3.12 -5.25
CA ALA A 139 -22.88 -3.88 -5.09
C ALA A 139 -23.03 -4.96 -6.18
N ASP A 140 -22.75 -4.59 -7.42
CA ASP A 140 -22.89 -5.42 -8.61
C ASP A 140 -21.61 -5.42 -9.47
N GLY A 141 -21.51 -6.40 -10.37
CA GLY A 141 -20.43 -6.53 -11.34
C GLY A 141 -19.74 -7.89 -11.28
N THR A 142 -18.70 -8.05 -12.10
CA THR A 142 -17.86 -9.24 -12.10
C THR A 142 -16.44 -8.89 -11.65
N PRO A 143 -15.65 -9.86 -11.17
CA PRO A 143 -14.25 -9.64 -10.80
C PRO A 143 -13.44 -9.00 -11.93
N GLU A 144 -13.72 -9.35 -13.18
CA GLU A 144 -13.07 -8.77 -14.36
C GLU A 144 -13.39 -7.28 -14.52
N ALA A 145 -14.66 -6.89 -14.33
CA ALA A 145 -15.06 -5.48 -14.41
C ALA A 145 -14.40 -4.65 -13.31
N TRP A 146 -14.35 -5.18 -12.07
CA TRP A 146 -13.69 -4.50 -10.95
C TRP A 146 -12.17 -4.42 -11.13
N CYS A 147 -11.52 -5.48 -11.62
CA CYS A 147 -10.11 -5.43 -12.00
C CYS A 147 -9.85 -4.37 -13.08
N GLY A 148 -10.71 -4.29 -14.11
CA GLY A 148 -10.61 -3.28 -15.16
C GLY A 148 -10.77 -1.85 -14.62
N GLU A 149 -11.63 -1.65 -13.62
CA GLU A 149 -11.80 -0.34 -12.96
C GLU A 149 -10.54 0.10 -12.20
N VAL A 150 -9.90 -0.82 -11.48
CA VAL A 150 -8.76 -0.50 -10.60
C VAL A 150 -7.44 -0.46 -11.37
N PHE A 151 -7.20 -1.46 -12.21
CA PHE A 151 -5.92 -1.64 -12.91
C PHE A 151 -5.94 -1.02 -14.32
N GLY A 152 -7.11 -0.77 -14.89
CA GLY A 152 -7.26 -0.37 -16.30
C GLY A 152 -6.58 -1.37 -17.23
N ASP A 153 -5.87 -0.86 -18.24
CA ASP A 153 -5.21 -1.69 -19.27
C ASP A 153 -3.80 -2.17 -18.87
N ALA A 154 -3.44 -2.13 -17.58
CA ALA A 154 -2.14 -2.60 -17.12
C ALA A 154 -1.99 -4.11 -17.38
N PRO A 155 -0.94 -4.56 -18.10
CA PRO A 155 -0.75 -5.97 -18.40
C PRO A 155 -0.38 -6.81 -17.18
N GLU A 156 0.26 -6.21 -16.18
CA GLU A 156 0.82 -6.94 -15.03
C GLU A 156 -0.27 -7.57 -14.15
N PRO A 157 -1.34 -6.86 -13.72
CA PRO A 157 -2.41 -7.47 -12.94
C PRO A 157 -3.24 -8.48 -13.74
N GLU A 158 -3.34 -8.28 -15.06
CA GLU A 158 -3.93 -9.27 -15.96
C GLU A 158 -3.12 -10.56 -15.94
N GLU A 159 -1.79 -10.51 -16.06
CA GLU A 159 -0.94 -11.70 -16.00
C GLU A 159 -0.92 -12.35 -14.60
N MET A 160 -0.90 -11.54 -13.53
CA MET A 160 -0.91 -12.02 -12.14
C MET A 160 -2.18 -12.78 -11.79
N TYR A 161 -3.35 -12.23 -12.16
CA TYR A 161 -4.62 -12.67 -11.59
C TYR A 161 -5.53 -13.40 -12.58
N ARG A 162 -5.19 -13.43 -13.88
CA ARG A 162 -5.99 -14.15 -14.89
C ARG A 162 -6.18 -15.61 -14.48
N GLY A 163 -7.45 -16.03 -14.49
CA GLY A 163 -7.85 -17.40 -14.13
C GLY A 163 -8.02 -17.66 -12.63
N ARG A 164 -7.59 -16.73 -11.75
CA ARG A 164 -7.75 -16.84 -10.29
C ARG A 164 -8.64 -15.75 -9.68
N ARG A 165 -9.17 -14.82 -10.49
CA ARG A 165 -10.00 -13.68 -10.04
C ARG A 165 -11.19 -14.06 -9.17
N ALA A 166 -11.84 -15.19 -9.46
CA ALA A 166 -13.00 -15.66 -8.71
C ALA A 166 -12.65 -16.01 -7.24
N GLU A 167 -11.41 -16.45 -6.99
CA GLU A 167 -10.91 -16.76 -5.65
C GLU A 167 -10.43 -15.51 -4.92
N LEU A 168 -10.08 -14.46 -5.68
CA LEU A 168 -9.59 -13.18 -5.17
C LEU A 168 -10.69 -12.12 -5.00
N VAL A 169 -11.96 -12.51 -5.08
CA VAL A 169 -13.11 -11.59 -4.98
C VAL A 169 -13.02 -10.65 -3.76
N PRO A 170 -12.71 -11.13 -2.53
CA PRO A 170 -12.60 -10.23 -1.38
C PRO A 170 -11.55 -9.14 -1.58
N HIS A 171 -10.36 -9.50 -2.05
CA HIS A 171 -9.25 -8.56 -2.30
C HIS A 171 -9.59 -7.56 -3.41
N ILE A 172 -10.16 -8.04 -4.52
CA ILE A 172 -10.56 -7.18 -5.65
C ILE A 172 -11.63 -6.19 -5.19
N ARG A 173 -12.65 -6.64 -4.44
CA ARG A 173 -13.70 -5.75 -3.92
C ARG A 173 -13.14 -4.70 -2.97
N ALA A 174 -12.26 -5.10 -2.06
CA ALA A 174 -11.65 -4.18 -1.10
C ALA A 174 -10.84 -3.09 -1.80
N LEU A 175 -9.94 -3.46 -2.73
CA LEU A 175 -9.17 -2.45 -3.46
C LEU A 175 -10.06 -1.58 -4.35
N THR A 176 -11.08 -2.15 -4.98
CA THR A 176 -12.07 -1.38 -5.78
C THR A 176 -12.80 -0.35 -4.92
N ALA A 177 -13.23 -0.74 -3.72
CA ALA A 177 -13.89 0.16 -2.78
C ALA A 177 -12.99 1.33 -2.38
N VAL A 178 -11.73 1.07 -2.06
CA VAL A 178 -10.74 2.12 -1.74
C VAL A 178 -10.49 3.03 -2.95
N ASN A 179 -10.36 2.46 -4.16
CA ASN A 179 -10.25 3.24 -5.40
C ASN A 179 -11.46 4.15 -5.63
N ARG A 180 -12.68 3.64 -5.42
CA ARG A 180 -13.92 4.41 -5.56
C ARG A 180 -14.02 5.52 -4.55
N PHE A 181 -13.62 5.26 -3.32
CA PHE A 181 -13.53 6.28 -2.28
C PHE A 181 -12.59 7.42 -2.72
N LEU A 182 -11.36 7.10 -3.13
CA LEU A 182 -10.40 8.08 -3.62
C LEU A 182 -10.96 8.87 -4.82
N GLY A 183 -11.54 8.17 -5.80
CA GLY A 183 -12.16 8.79 -6.98
C GLY A 183 -13.34 9.71 -6.64
N ALA A 184 -14.22 9.32 -5.71
CA ALA A 184 -15.34 10.15 -5.24
C ALA A 184 -14.86 11.44 -4.55
N ARG A 185 -13.66 11.41 -3.97
CA ARG A 185 -13.00 12.58 -3.36
C ARG A 185 -12.22 13.41 -4.38
N GLY A 186 -12.16 12.99 -5.64
CA GLY A 186 -11.35 13.65 -6.68
C GLY A 186 -9.85 13.51 -6.43
N THR A 187 -9.44 12.52 -5.65
CA THR A 187 -8.04 12.25 -5.29
C THR A 187 -7.57 10.93 -5.93
N GLY A 188 -6.28 10.83 -6.24
CA GLY A 188 -5.65 9.59 -6.68
C GLY A 188 -4.93 8.88 -5.53
N TRP A 189 -4.30 7.75 -5.84
CA TRP A 189 -3.24 7.23 -5.00
C TRP A 189 -2.07 8.20 -5.03
N ASN A 190 -1.55 8.53 -3.85
CA ASN A 190 -0.38 9.38 -3.68
C ASN A 190 0.65 8.66 -2.80
N LEU A 191 1.91 9.00 -3.03
CA LEU A 191 3.03 8.62 -2.17
C LEU A 191 3.34 9.80 -1.23
N PRO A 192 3.98 9.54 -0.07
CA PRO A 192 4.47 10.61 0.79
C PRO A 192 5.49 11.50 0.04
N ASP A 193 5.51 12.78 0.38
CA ASP A 193 6.54 13.71 -0.10
C ASP A 193 7.88 13.45 0.63
N ASP A 194 9.01 13.83 0.02
CA ASP A 194 10.35 13.57 0.57
C ASP A 194 10.54 14.11 2.00
N ASP A 195 9.87 15.21 2.36
CA ASP A 195 9.93 15.82 3.70
C ASP A 195 9.11 15.07 4.76
N GLU A 196 8.25 14.14 4.34
CA GLU A 196 7.46 13.27 5.22
C GLU A 196 8.16 11.94 5.56
N ILE A 197 9.36 11.71 5.03
CA ILE A 197 10.09 10.44 5.15
C ILE A 197 11.28 10.58 6.11
N GLY A 198 11.53 9.53 6.89
CA GLY A 198 12.76 9.38 7.68
C GLY A 198 12.68 9.95 9.11
N SER A 199 11.53 10.47 9.53
CA SER A 199 11.25 10.87 10.91
C SER A 199 10.38 9.85 11.64
N GLN A 200 10.42 9.86 12.97
CA GLN A 200 9.44 9.13 13.80
C GLN A 200 8.32 10.10 14.16
N HIS A 201 7.09 9.60 14.18
CA HIS A 201 5.95 10.41 14.60
C HIS A 201 5.74 10.29 16.11
N PHE A 202 5.72 11.42 16.81
CA PHE A 202 5.45 11.47 18.26
C PHE A 202 3.99 11.83 18.55
N GLY A 203 3.54 11.70 19.81
CA GLY A 203 2.13 11.79 20.16
C GLY A 203 1.48 13.12 19.77
N SER A 204 2.21 14.24 19.81
CA SER A 204 1.70 15.53 19.32
C SER A 204 1.44 15.54 17.82
N GLU A 205 2.36 15.01 17.02
CA GLU A 205 2.22 14.93 15.56
C GLU A 205 1.12 13.92 15.17
N MET A 206 1.08 12.76 15.84
CA MET A 206 0.04 11.76 15.64
C MET A 206 -1.36 12.35 15.90
N ARG A 207 -1.51 13.17 16.95
CA ARG A 207 -2.77 13.90 17.23
C ARG A 207 -3.11 14.90 16.14
N GLU A 208 -2.14 15.69 15.67
CA GLU A 208 -2.35 16.65 14.58
C GLU A 208 -2.80 15.95 13.28
N PHE A 209 -2.16 14.82 12.94
CA PHE A 209 -2.55 14.03 11.77
C PHE A 209 -3.95 13.43 11.91
N LEU A 210 -4.29 12.92 13.09
CA LEU A 210 -5.62 12.37 13.38
C LEU A 210 -6.71 13.43 13.29
N ASP A 211 -6.48 14.62 13.86
CA ASP A 211 -7.44 15.73 13.80
C ASP A 211 -7.60 16.25 12.37
N GLY A 212 -6.49 16.35 11.62
CA GLY A 212 -6.51 16.69 10.19
C GLY A 212 -7.30 15.67 9.36
N ALA A 213 -7.15 14.37 9.65
CA ALA A 213 -7.91 13.32 9.00
C ALA A 213 -9.41 13.42 9.34
N ARG A 214 -9.77 13.62 10.61
CA ARG A 214 -11.17 13.80 11.05
C ARG A 214 -11.83 14.99 10.36
N ALA A 215 -11.14 16.13 10.29
CA ALA A 215 -11.67 17.32 9.63
C ALA A 215 -11.90 17.10 8.12
N ARG A 216 -10.96 16.44 7.44
CA ARG A 216 -11.05 16.15 6.00
C ARG A 216 -12.14 15.11 5.69
N LEU A 217 -12.39 14.17 6.58
CA LEU A 217 -13.29 13.03 6.40
C LEU A 217 -14.60 13.15 7.20
N GLN A 218 -14.93 14.36 7.67
CA GLN A 218 -16.11 14.64 8.48
C GLN A 218 -17.45 14.20 7.85
N ASP A 219 -17.50 14.11 6.52
CA ASP A 219 -18.66 13.70 5.75
C ASP A 219 -18.73 12.19 5.45
N VAL A 220 -17.78 11.41 5.97
CA VAL A 220 -17.65 9.97 5.70
C VAL A 220 -17.71 9.18 7.01
N PRO A 221 -18.91 8.80 7.49
CA PRO A 221 -19.09 8.17 8.80
C PRO A 221 -18.27 6.89 9.01
N SER A 222 -18.10 6.06 7.97
CA SER A 222 -17.28 4.85 8.05
C SER A 222 -15.81 5.16 8.29
N ALA A 223 -15.28 6.21 7.64
CA ALA A 223 -13.91 6.64 7.85
C ALA A 223 -13.73 7.23 9.25
N LEU A 224 -14.68 8.03 9.75
CA LEU A 224 -14.64 8.53 11.13
C LEU A 224 -14.61 7.39 12.15
N GLY A 225 -15.47 6.38 11.98
CA GLY A 225 -15.45 5.20 12.84
C GLY A 225 -14.11 4.46 12.81
N ALA A 226 -13.47 4.37 11.64
CA ALA A 226 -12.13 3.80 11.54
C ALA A 226 -11.05 4.63 12.23
N LEU A 227 -11.17 5.97 12.20
CA LEU A 227 -10.26 6.87 12.92
C LEU A 227 -10.41 6.74 14.43
N ASP A 228 -11.63 6.46 14.92
CA ASP A 228 -11.86 6.21 16.35
C ASP A 228 -11.27 4.85 16.77
N VAL A 229 -11.44 3.79 15.97
CA VAL A 229 -10.77 2.49 16.21
C VAL A 229 -9.25 2.66 16.22
N TYR A 230 -8.69 3.38 15.24
CA TYR A 230 -7.25 3.68 15.22
C TYR A 230 -6.80 4.42 16.50
N ALA A 231 -7.57 5.42 16.94
CA ALA A 231 -7.23 6.19 18.14
C ALA A 231 -7.20 5.31 19.40
N GLU A 232 -8.10 4.34 19.51
CA GLU A 232 -8.10 3.34 20.59
C GLU A 232 -6.89 2.40 20.51
N GLU A 233 -6.49 1.97 19.31
CA GLU A 233 -5.32 1.10 19.11
C GLU A 233 -4.01 1.77 19.54
N VAL A 234 -3.90 3.09 19.35
CA VAL A 234 -2.66 3.85 19.57
C VAL A 234 -2.74 4.81 20.76
N ASP A 235 -3.72 4.65 21.66
CA ASP A 235 -4.01 5.57 22.76
C ASP A 235 -2.75 5.92 23.58
N GLU A 236 -1.99 4.90 24.00
CA GLU A 236 -0.73 5.08 24.75
C GLU A 236 0.29 5.93 23.98
N LEU A 237 0.35 5.80 22.65
CA LEU A 237 1.27 6.57 21.79
C LEU A 237 0.83 8.01 21.59
N LEU A 238 -0.47 8.31 21.72
CA LEU A 238 -0.98 9.70 21.65
C LEU A 238 -0.63 10.49 22.91
N GLU A 239 -0.44 9.79 24.03
CA GLU A 239 -0.02 10.37 25.32
C GLU A 239 1.49 10.60 25.43
N ASP A 240 2.29 9.93 24.60
CA ASP A 240 3.75 10.13 24.53
C ASP A 240 4.09 11.57 24.07
N ASN A 241 4.86 12.29 24.90
CA ASN A 241 5.39 13.62 24.58
C ASN A 241 6.79 13.56 23.98
#